data_AF-A0A258W1Y1-F1
#
_entry.id   AF-A0A258W1Y1-F1
#
_cell.length_a   1.000
_cell.length_b   1.000
_cell.length_c   1.000
_cell.angle_alpha   90.00
_cell.angle_beta   90.00
_cell.angle_gamma   90.00
#
_symmetry.space_group_name_H-M   'P 1'
#
loop_
_entity.id
_entity.type
_entity.pdbx_description
1 polymer ?
#
loop_
_entity_poly.entity_id
_entity_poly.type
_entity_poly.pdbx_seq_one_letter_code
_entity_poly.pdbx_strand_id
1 'polypeptide(L)'
;MLSVVKSGILVLLATTLVHAEEINLSGMYVVPTNDPELTLASQFKVSDYKVIEPNSKQPTIQFTLPVELTGVSKALVFKRQMVIDAKENTSLFTSASGSALCYGAWKSLKCFFKFKNLTLDPVKAEATMANVFQGLEFTQKVALMNRFMGEPVGILQIDTSIDTDEAP
;
A
#
# COMPACT_ATOMS: atom_id res chain seq x y z
N MET A 1 -6.86 -55.26 -46.68
CA MET A 1 -7.50 -54.20 -45.87
C MET A 1 -6.75 -54.14 -44.54
N LEU A 2 -5.85 -53.17 -44.34
CA LEU A 2 -5.18 -52.94 -43.06
C LEU A 2 -5.75 -51.66 -42.45
N SER A 3 -6.39 -51.81 -41.29
CA SER A 3 -6.96 -50.72 -40.50
C SER A 3 -5.88 -50.21 -39.54
N VAL A 4 -5.37 -49.00 -39.76
CA VAL A 4 -4.43 -48.34 -38.83
C VAL A 4 -5.25 -47.39 -37.95
N VAL A 5 -5.52 -47.83 -36.73
CA VAL A 5 -6.12 -47.00 -35.67
C VAL A 5 -5.06 -46.00 -35.23
N LYS A 6 -5.21 -44.73 -35.64
CA LYS A 6 -4.39 -43.61 -35.15
C LYS A 6 -4.82 -43.28 -33.72
N SER A 7 -4.04 -43.76 -32.74
CA SER A 7 -4.12 -43.32 -31.35
C SER A 7 -3.83 -41.83 -31.23
N GLY A 8 -4.85 -41.04 -30.87
CA GLY A 8 -4.68 -39.65 -30.48
C GLY A 8 -4.09 -39.57 -29.07
N ILE A 9 -2.91 -38.99 -28.94
CA ILE A 9 -2.34 -38.60 -27.65
C ILE A 9 -3.05 -37.32 -27.22
N LEU A 10 -3.97 -37.43 -26.27
CA LEU A 10 -4.59 -36.30 -25.59
C LEU A 10 -3.58 -35.76 -24.56
N VAL A 11 -2.83 -34.72 -24.94
CA VAL A 11 -1.97 -33.99 -23.99
C VAL A 11 -2.87 -33.09 -23.15
N LEU A 12 -3.20 -33.53 -21.94
CA LEU A 12 -3.78 -32.67 -20.91
C LEU A 12 -2.71 -31.67 -20.45
N LEU A 13 -2.78 -30.46 -21.00
CA LEU A 13 -2.07 -29.29 -20.47
C LEU A 13 -2.70 -28.92 -19.12
N ALA A 14 -2.13 -29.45 -18.03
CA ALA A 14 -2.42 -28.98 -16.69
C ALA A 14 -1.88 -27.54 -16.56
N THR A 15 -2.74 -26.55 -16.69
CA THR A 15 -2.41 -25.15 -16.39
C THR A 15 -2.20 -25.03 -14.90
N THR A 16 -0.95 -25.11 -14.43
CA THR A 16 -0.60 -24.76 -13.06
C THR A 16 -0.81 -23.25 -12.89
N LEU A 17 -1.91 -22.88 -12.25
CA LEU A 17 -2.14 -21.53 -11.74
C LEU A 17 -1.06 -21.22 -10.71
N VAL A 18 0.03 -20.59 -11.15
CA VAL A 18 1.04 -20.03 -10.25
C VAL A 18 0.37 -18.87 -9.52
N HIS A 19 -0.10 -19.10 -8.29
CA HIS A 19 -0.48 -18.01 -7.40
C HIS A 19 0.80 -17.28 -6.98
N ALA A 20 0.82 -15.97 -7.20
CA ALA A 20 1.88 -15.13 -6.64
C ALA A 20 1.81 -15.22 -5.12
N GLU A 21 2.97 -15.41 -4.47
CA GLU A 21 3.06 -15.38 -3.01
C GLU A 21 2.67 -13.98 -2.51
N GLU A 22 1.76 -13.90 -1.53
CA GLU A 22 1.32 -12.63 -0.95
C GLU A 22 1.45 -12.66 0.58
N ILE A 23 1.90 -11.54 1.15
CA ILE A 23 1.86 -11.27 2.59
C ILE A 23 0.87 -10.13 2.80
N ASN A 24 -0.25 -10.42 3.46
CA ASN A 24 -1.22 -9.41 3.87
C ASN A 24 -0.80 -8.80 5.20
N LEU A 25 -0.89 -7.47 5.30
CA LEU A 25 -0.40 -6.69 6.43
C LEU A 25 -1.42 -5.61 6.81
N SER A 26 -1.36 -5.17 8.06
CA SER A 26 -2.03 -3.96 8.51
C SER A 26 -1.04 -2.81 8.60
N GLY A 27 -1.49 -1.58 8.35
CA GLY A 27 -0.60 -0.43 8.42
C GLY A 27 -1.32 0.88 8.70
N MET A 28 -0.52 1.85 9.12
CA MET A 28 -0.91 3.24 9.33
C MET A 28 -0.15 4.13 8.37
N TYR A 29 -0.86 5.05 7.74
CA TYR A 29 -0.31 6.15 6.98
C TYR A 29 -0.22 7.38 7.87
N VAL A 30 0.94 8.02 7.89
CA VAL A 30 1.21 9.20 8.70
C VAL A 30 1.48 10.39 7.80
N VAL A 31 0.70 11.45 7.95
CA VAL A 31 0.96 12.75 7.30
C VAL A 31 1.98 13.51 8.13
N PRO A 32 3.19 13.80 7.62
CA PRO A 32 4.24 14.46 8.40
C PRO A 32 3.82 15.86 8.85
N THR A 33 4.09 16.19 10.10
CA THR A 33 3.80 17.49 10.68
C THR A 33 4.84 17.85 11.71
N ASN A 34 5.19 19.15 11.77
CA ASN A 34 6.02 19.72 12.84
C ASN A 34 5.16 20.32 13.96
N ASP A 35 3.82 20.29 13.80
CA ASP A 35 2.87 20.79 14.78
C ASP A 35 2.60 19.68 15.83
N PRO A 36 2.96 19.91 17.11
CA PRO A 36 2.73 18.95 18.17
C PRO A 36 1.24 18.62 18.37
N GLU A 37 0.34 19.59 18.16
CA GLU A 37 -1.10 19.40 18.34
C GLU A 37 -1.67 18.47 17.26
N LEU A 38 -1.10 18.48 16.06
CA LEU A 38 -1.51 17.61 14.95
C LEU A 38 -0.86 16.23 14.98
N THR A 39 0.17 16.03 15.79
CA THR A 39 0.98 14.80 15.77
C THR A 39 0.14 13.56 16.10
N LEU A 40 -0.75 13.66 17.11
CA LEU A 40 -1.63 12.55 17.49
C LEU A 40 -2.68 12.25 16.42
N ALA A 41 -3.18 13.27 15.73
CA ALA A 41 -4.18 13.14 14.66
C ALA A 41 -3.59 12.74 13.30
N SER A 42 -2.25 12.74 13.15
CA SER A 42 -1.54 12.55 11.87
C SER A 42 -1.68 11.16 11.24
N GLN A 43 -2.23 10.19 11.98
CA GLN A 43 -2.30 8.80 11.58
C GLN A 43 -3.65 8.44 10.97
N PHE A 44 -3.63 7.67 9.89
CA PHE A 44 -4.78 7.20 9.15
C PHE A 44 -4.60 5.73 8.80
N LYS A 45 -5.64 4.91 8.96
CA LYS A 45 -5.56 3.48 8.64
C LYS A 45 -5.52 3.28 7.13
N VAL A 46 -4.59 2.46 6.64
CA VAL A 46 -4.62 2.03 5.23
C VAL A 46 -5.43 0.75 5.08
N SER A 47 -5.90 0.52 3.85
CA SER A 47 -6.61 -0.71 3.48
C SER A 47 -5.81 -1.49 2.45
N ASP A 48 -6.07 -2.80 2.38
CA ASP A 48 -5.53 -3.72 1.37
C ASP A 48 -4.00 -3.70 1.27
N TYR A 49 -3.31 -3.51 2.40
CA TYR A 49 -1.86 -3.50 2.39
C TYR A 49 -1.31 -4.91 2.26
N LYS A 50 -0.59 -5.16 1.16
CA LYS A 50 0.12 -6.41 0.92
C LYS A 50 1.46 -6.24 0.23
N VAL A 51 2.34 -7.20 0.47
CA VAL A 51 3.58 -7.41 -0.28
C VAL A 51 3.38 -8.63 -1.19
N ILE A 52 3.55 -8.43 -2.49
CA ILE A 52 3.41 -9.46 -3.53
C ILE A 52 4.82 -9.90 -3.97
N GLU A 53 5.01 -11.20 -4.06
CA GLU A 53 6.27 -11.88 -4.36
C GLU A 53 7.43 -11.39 -3.47
N PRO A 54 7.31 -11.51 -2.13
CA PRO A 54 8.26 -10.95 -1.15
C PRO A 54 9.69 -11.48 -1.32
N ASN A 55 9.84 -12.69 -1.88
CA ASN A 55 11.13 -13.36 -2.09
C ASN A 55 11.69 -13.16 -3.52
N SER A 56 10.99 -12.41 -4.38
CA SER A 56 11.46 -12.12 -5.73
C SER A 56 12.52 -11.02 -5.76
N LYS A 57 13.14 -10.84 -6.94
CA LYS A 57 14.03 -9.70 -7.19
C LYS A 57 13.28 -8.37 -7.26
N GLN A 58 11.98 -8.39 -7.56
CA GLN A 58 11.14 -7.20 -7.76
C GLN A 58 9.82 -7.32 -6.99
N PRO A 59 9.86 -7.40 -5.65
CA PRO A 59 8.66 -7.45 -4.85
C PRO A 59 7.84 -6.18 -5.10
N THR A 60 6.53 -6.32 -4.94
CA THR A 60 5.56 -5.25 -5.14
C THR A 60 4.86 -4.93 -3.83
N ILE A 61 4.75 -3.65 -3.51
CA ILE A 61 3.97 -3.12 -2.40
C ILE A 61 2.66 -2.62 -2.97
N GLN A 62 1.54 -3.12 -2.47
CA GLN A 62 0.20 -2.65 -2.83
C GLN A 62 -0.56 -2.21 -1.58
N PHE A 63 -1.24 -1.07 -1.64
CA PHE A 63 -2.12 -0.58 -0.58
C PHE A 63 -3.08 0.47 -1.13
N THR A 64 -4.15 0.75 -0.39
CA THR A 64 -5.09 1.83 -0.69
C THR A 64 -4.88 2.97 0.31
N LEU A 65 -4.70 4.20 -0.19
CA LEU A 65 -4.64 5.38 0.68
C LEU A 65 -5.99 5.63 1.36
N PRO A 66 -5.99 6.20 2.57
CA PRO A 66 -7.22 6.57 3.28
C PRO A 66 -8.07 7.51 2.42
N VAL A 67 -9.37 7.23 2.36
CA VAL A 67 -10.33 8.06 1.61
C VAL A 67 -10.53 9.43 2.24
N GLU A 68 -10.26 9.54 3.53
CA GLU A 68 -10.23 10.79 4.29
C GLU A 68 -9.16 11.74 3.75
N LEU A 69 -8.04 11.21 3.24
CA LEU A 69 -6.96 12.03 2.67
C LEU A 69 -7.15 12.37 1.19
N THR A 70 -7.89 11.55 0.46
CA THR A 70 -7.90 11.57 -1.02
C THR A 70 -9.27 11.80 -1.64
N GLY A 71 -10.35 11.50 -0.93
CA GLY A 71 -11.72 11.48 -1.44
C GLY A 71 -12.02 10.33 -2.41
N VAL A 72 -11.01 9.54 -2.79
CA VAL A 72 -11.14 8.46 -3.78
C VAL A 72 -10.47 7.18 -3.28
N SER A 73 -11.15 6.05 -3.42
CA SER A 73 -10.55 4.76 -3.11
C SER A 73 -9.81 4.24 -4.36
N LYS A 74 -8.48 4.24 -4.31
CA LYS A 74 -7.64 3.72 -5.38
C LYS A 74 -6.44 2.98 -4.82
N ALA A 75 -6.33 1.70 -5.17
CA ALA A 75 -5.16 0.91 -4.88
C ALA A 75 -3.93 1.47 -5.62
N LEU A 76 -2.84 1.64 -4.89
CA LEU A 76 -1.54 2.03 -5.39
C LEU A 76 -0.63 0.82 -5.42
N VAL A 77 0.17 0.71 -6.47
CA VAL A 77 1.06 -0.43 -6.71
C VAL A 77 2.46 0.08 -6.99
N PHE A 78 3.40 -0.28 -6.14
CA PHE A 78 4.79 0.18 -6.17
C PHE A 78 5.72 -1.02 -6.35
N LYS A 79 6.54 -1.00 -7.40
CA LYS A 79 7.50 -2.07 -7.69
C LYS A 79 8.89 -1.66 -7.24
N ARG A 80 9.66 -2.60 -6.67
CA ARG A 80 11.06 -2.35 -6.33
C ARG A 80 11.84 -2.02 -7.61
N GLN A 81 12.46 -0.84 -7.63
CA GLN A 81 13.34 -0.41 -8.71
C GLN A 81 14.78 -0.83 -8.43
N MET A 82 15.24 -0.66 -7.18
CA MET A 82 16.60 -1.00 -6.77
C MET A 82 16.72 -1.19 -5.26
N VAL A 83 17.72 -1.95 -4.85
CA VAL A 83 18.21 -2.01 -3.47
C VAL A 83 19.28 -0.94 -3.32
N ILE A 84 19.12 -0.05 -2.34
CA ILE A 84 20.07 1.03 -2.04
C ILE A 84 21.11 0.54 -1.03
N ASP A 85 20.65 -0.12 0.03
CA ASP A 85 21.50 -0.70 1.06
C ASP A 85 20.95 -2.07 1.47
N ALA A 86 21.71 -3.12 1.19
CA ALA A 86 21.32 -4.48 1.54
C ALA A 86 21.47 -4.78 3.05
N LYS A 87 22.38 -4.10 3.76
CA LYS A 87 22.57 -4.32 5.21
C LYS A 87 21.39 -3.75 6.00
N GLU A 88 20.95 -2.57 5.61
CA GLU A 88 19.83 -1.87 6.25
C GLU A 88 18.46 -2.22 5.63
N ASN A 89 18.42 -3.18 4.69
CA ASN A 89 17.22 -3.55 3.92
C ASN A 89 16.52 -2.33 3.27
N THR A 90 17.30 -1.37 2.79
CA THR A 90 16.79 -0.14 2.18
C THR A 90 16.61 -0.32 0.68
N SER A 91 15.41 -0.03 0.17
CA SER A 91 15.06 -0.18 -1.25
C SER A 91 14.23 1.00 -1.74
N LEU A 92 14.44 1.37 -3.00
CA LEU A 92 13.62 2.32 -3.73
C LEU A 92 12.51 1.58 -4.49
N PHE A 93 11.27 2.01 -4.27
CA PHE A 93 10.11 1.57 -5.03
C PHE A 93 9.54 2.71 -5.86
N THR A 94 8.99 2.39 -7.03
CA THR A 94 8.41 3.40 -7.94
C THR A 94 7.08 2.95 -8.51
N SER A 95 6.26 3.92 -8.90
CA SER A 95 5.01 3.73 -9.62
C SER A 95 4.72 4.93 -10.52
N ALA A 96 3.65 4.86 -11.31
CA ALA A 96 3.15 6.03 -12.03
C ALA A 96 2.75 7.17 -11.07
N SER A 97 2.30 6.82 -9.86
CA SER A 97 1.82 7.74 -8.84
C SER A 97 2.92 8.30 -7.91
N GLY A 98 4.18 7.89 -8.05
CA GLY A 98 5.26 8.42 -7.21
C GLY A 98 6.43 7.48 -6.96
N SER A 99 7.12 7.71 -5.85
CA SER A 99 8.23 6.90 -5.36
C SER A 99 8.15 6.69 -3.85
N ALA A 100 8.75 5.60 -3.37
CA ALA A 100 8.85 5.29 -1.96
C ALA A 100 10.25 4.80 -1.59
N LEU A 101 10.82 5.34 -0.51
CA LEU A 101 12.02 4.82 0.10
C LEU A 101 11.62 3.96 1.30
N CYS A 102 11.87 2.65 1.22
CA CYS A 102 11.46 1.69 2.24
C CYS A 102 12.66 1.07 2.94
N TYR A 103 12.55 0.82 4.24
CA TYR A 103 13.58 0.22 5.09
C TYR A 103 12.96 -0.77 6.09
N GLY A 104 13.75 -1.77 6.48
CA GLY A 104 13.34 -2.83 7.40
C GLY A 104 12.82 -4.11 6.73
N ALA A 105 12.41 -5.07 7.55
CA ALA A 105 11.84 -6.34 7.10
C ALA A 105 10.36 -6.18 6.73
N TRP A 106 9.77 -7.12 5.98
CA TRP A 106 8.38 -6.99 5.51
C TRP A 106 7.35 -6.71 6.62
N LYS A 107 7.46 -7.41 7.76
CA LYS A 107 6.55 -7.25 8.91
C LYS A 107 6.84 -6.02 9.78
N SER A 108 7.89 -5.26 9.48
CA SER A 108 8.26 -4.02 10.17
C SER A 108 8.62 -2.91 9.18
N LEU A 109 8.15 -3.04 7.93
CA LEU A 109 8.56 -2.20 6.83
C LEU A 109 8.05 -0.78 7.07
N LYS A 110 8.94 0.18 6.92
CA LYS A 110 8.59 1.59 6.95
C LYS A 110 8.96 2.23 5.63
N CYS A 111 8.02 2.95 5.03
CA CYS A 111 8.17 3.52 3.70
C CYS A 111 7.85 5.02 3.71
N PHE A 112 8.78 5.83 3.22
CA PHE A 112 8.59 7.26 2.98
C PHE A 112 8.14 7.47 1.54
N PHE A 113 6.91 7.93 1.36
CA PHE A 113 6.30 8.18 0.05
C PHE A 113 6.40 9.64 -0.34
N LYS A 114 6.67 9.85 -1.62
CA LYS A 114 6.45 11.11 -2.32
C LYS A 114 5.61 10.83 -3.56
N PHE A 115 4.38 11.32 -3.56
CA PHE A 115 3.46 11.09 -4.66
C PHE A 115 3.52 12.20 -5.71
N LYS A 116 3.08 11.86 -6.91
CA LYS A 116 2.85 12.77 -8.03
C LYS A 116 1.57 12.34 -8.74
N ASN A 117 0.83 13.29 -9.30
CA ASN A 117 -0.35 13.01 -10.13
C ASN A 117 -1.39 12.12 -9.43
N LEU A 118 -1.56 12.25 -8.10
CA LEU A 118 -2.67 11.61 -7.43
C LEU A 118 -3.98 12.25 -7.88
N THR A 119 -4.99 11.42 -8.12
CA THR A 119 -6.36 11.90 -8.22
C THR A 119 -6.85 12.20 -6.82
N LEU A 120 -7.23 13.44 -6.58
CA LEU A 120 -7.74 13.91 -5.30
C LEU A 120 -9.10 14.57 -5.52
N ASP A 121 -10.04 14.30 -4.61
CA ASP A 121 -11.35 14.93 -4.56
C ASP A 121 -11.51 15.60 -3.18
N PRO A 122 -11.15 16.89 -3.05
CA PRO A 122 -11.15 17.57 -1.76
C PRO A 122 -12.54 17.68 -1.14
N VAL A 123 -13.57 17.90 -1.97
CA VAL A 123 -14.96 18.02 -1.51
C VAL A 123 -15.41 16.69 -0.92
N LYS A 124 -15.11 15.58 -1.59
CA LYS A 124 -15.47 14.26 -1.10
C LYS A 124 -14.62 13.82 0.10
N ALA A 125 -13.34 14.19 0.15
CA ALA A 125 -12.47 13.92 1.28
C ALA A 125 -12.99 14.60 2.56
N GLU A 126 -13.31 15.89 2.47
CA GLU A 126 -13.87 16.66 3.59
C GLU A 126 -15.24 16.12 4.02
N ALA A 127 -16.13 15.81 3.09
CA ALA A 127 -17.41 15.16 3.39
C ALA A 127 -17.22 13.81 4.10
N THR A 128 -16.21 13.03 3.69
CA THR A 128 -15.87 11.76 4.36
C THR A 128 -15.37 12.01 5.78
N MET A 129 -14.48 13.00 5.98
CA MET A 129 -14.02 13.37 7.31
C MET A 129 -15.15 13.82 8.23
N ALA A 130 -16.10 14.62 7.73
CA ALA A 130 -17.22 15.12 8.53
C ALA A 130 -18.17 14.01 9.01
N ASN A 131 -18.22 12.89 8.29
CA ASN A 131 -19.01 11.72 8.68
C ASN A 131 -18.31 10.87 9.76
N VAL A 132 -16.98 10.95 9.86
CA VAL A 132 -16.17 10.08 10.73
C VAL A 132 -15.70 10.81 11.99
N PHE A 133 -15.35 12.09 11.89
CA PHE A 133 -14.75 12.88 12.96
C PHE A 133 -15.64 14.07 13.32
N GLN A 134 -15.53 14.55 14.56
CA GLN A 134 -16.27 15.71 15.06
C GLN A 134 -15.37 16.64 15.90
N GLY A 135 -15.80 17.89 16.08
CA GLY A 135 -15.14 18.85 16.96
C GLY A 135 -13.67 19.14 16.62
N LEU A 136 -12.81 19.07 17.63
CA LEU A 136 -11.38 19.37 17.49
C LEU A 136 -10.68 18.36 16.56
N GLU A 137 -11.00 17.07 16.69
CA GLU A 137 -10.39 16.03 15.86
C GLU A 137 -10.71 16.24 14.38
N PHE A 138 -11.96 16.57 14.04
CA PHE A 138 -12.33 16.94 12.67
C PHE A 138 -11.48 18.09 12.14
N THR A 139 -11.33 19.16 12.93
CA THR A 139 -10.54 20.34 12.55
C THR A 139 -9.07 19.97 12.29
N GLN A 140 -8.48 19.15 13.16
CA GLN A 140 -7.10 18.68 13.02
C GLN A 140 -6.93 17.77 11.80
N LYS A 141 -7.87 16.85 11.56
CA LYS A 141 -7.87 15.95 10.41
C LYS A 141 -7.98 16.73 9.10
N VAL A 142 -8.87 17.73 9.03
CA VAL A 142 -9.00 18.62 7.86
C VAL A 142 -7.70 19.41 7.61
N ALA A 143 -7.03 19.90 8.65
CA ALA A 143 -5.74 20.57 8.50
C ALA A 143 -4.67 19.63 7.89
N LEU A 144 -4.63 18.38 8.34
CA LEU A 144 -3.71 17.35 7.82
C LEU A 144 -4.05 16.96 6.37
N MET A 145 -5.34 16.82 6.05
CA MET A 145 -5.81 16.59 4.68
C MET A 145 -5.35 17.69 3.74
N ASN A 146 -5.57 18.95 4.11
CA ASN A 146 -5.15 20.11 3.32
C ASN A 146 -3.63 20.14 3.11
N ARG A 147 -2.85 19.81 4.14
CA ARG A 147 -1.39 19.67 4.01
C ARG A 147 -1.02 18.55 3.01
N PHE A 148 -1.64 17.38 3.12
CA PHE A 148 -1.40 16.27 2.20
C PHE A 148 -1.77 16.63 0.76
N MET A 149 -2.86 17.37 0.54
CA MET A 149 -3.27 17.79 -0.80
C MET A 149 -2.31 18.81 -1.43
N GLY A 150 -1.72 19.69 -0.62
CA GLY A 150 -0.71 20.64 -1.08
C GLY A 150 0.63 19.96 -1.39
N GLU A 151 1.05 19.02 -0.54
CA GLU A 151 2.27 18.24 -0.73
C GLU A 151 2.00 16.76 -0.34
N PRO A 152 1.72 15.87 -1.33
CA PRO A 152 1.30 14.51 -1.04
C PRO A 152 2.51 13.64 -0.71
N VAL A 153 2.95 13.77 0.54
CA VAL A 153 4.02 12.98 1.16
C VAL A 153 3.49 12.27 2.39
N GLY A 154 4.20 11.23 2.81
CA GLY A 154 3.93 10.61 4.10
C GLY A 154 4.58 9.28 4.31
N ILE A 155 4.25 8.68 5.44
CA ILE A 155 4.99 7.54 5.97
C ILE A 155 4.02 6.40 6.20
N LEU A 156 4.22 5.29 5.50
CA LEU A 156 3.53 4.05 5.79
C LEU A 156 4.35 3.27 6.81
N GLN A 157 3.70 2.79 7.86
CA GLN A 157 4.28 1.95 8.90
C GLN A 157 3.38 0.75 9.12
N ILE A 158 3.98 -0.44 9.25
CA ILE A 158 3.23 -1.65 9.64
C ILE A 158 2.73 -1.48 11.06
N ASP A 159 1.44 -1.76 11.27
CA ASP A 159 0.86 -1.80 12.60
C ASP A 159 1.02 -3.22 13.16
N THR A 160 1.99 -3.40 14.06
CA THR A 160 2.25 -4.67 14.72
C THR A 160 1.32 -4.94 15.91
N SER A 161 0.43 -4.00 16.26
CA SER A 161 -0.57 -4.19 17.31
C SER A 161 -1.81 -4.95 16.84
N ILE A 162 -1.92 -5.17 15.52
CA ILE A 162 -2.98 -5.94 14.86
C ILE A 162 -2.40 -7.26 14.34
N ASP A 163 -1.73 -8.02 15.21
CA ASP A 163 -1.58 -9.47 15.01
C ASP A 163 -2.80 -10.12 15.68
N THR A 164 -3.91 -10.23 14.94
CA THR A 164 -4.91 -11.24 15.27
C THR A 164 -4.45 -12.53 14.61
N ASP A 165 -4.17 -13.52 15.45
CA ASP A 165 -4.14 -14.94 15.12
C ASP A 165 -5.08 -15.27 13.95
N GLU A 166 -4.53 -15.85 12.87
CA GLU A 166 -5.09 -17.02 12.19
C GLU A 166 -4.19 -17.43 11.02
N ALA A 167 -3.43 -18.51 11.22
CA ALA A 167 -3.16 -19.46 10.17
C ALA A 167 -3.66 -20.83 10.68
N PRO A 168 -4.47 -21.58 9.91
CA PRO A 168 -4.59 -23.02 10.13
C PRO A 168 -3.29 -23.75 9.78
#